data_AF-A0A942F3B8-F1
#
_entry.id   AF-A0A942F3B8-F1
#
_cell.length_a   1.000
_cell.length_b   1.000
_cell.length_c   1.000
_cell.angle_alpha   90.00
_cell.angle_beta   90.00
_cell.angle_gamma   90.00
#
_symmetry.space_group_name_H-M   'P 1'
#
loop_
_entity.id
_entity.type
_entity.pdbx_description
1 polymer ?
#
loop_
_entity_poly.entity_id
_entity_poly.type
_entity_poly.pdbx_seq_one_letter_code
_entity_poly.pdbx_strand_id
1 'polypeptide(L)' 'MAFGRLGKPAGHRPMSDINVTPLVDVMLVLLVIFILAAPLMASRLALELPQVEAAATAAPDAPAAFVALSMDAQGR' A
#
# COMPACT_ATOMS: atom_id res chain seq x y z
N MET A 1 64.39 49.37 24.36
CA MET A 1 64.15 47.91 24.42
C MET A 1 62.77 47.66 23.83
N ALA A 2 62.70 46.98 22.67
CA ALA A 2 61.44 46.69 21.99
C ALA A 2 61.02 45.27 22.36
N PHE A 3 59.99 45.15 23.19
CA PHE A 3 59.41 43.86 23.57
C PHE A 3 58.56 43.32 22.43
N GLY A 4 58.95 42.15 21.90
CA GLY A 4 58.22 41.42 20.87
C GLY A 4 56.88 40.94 21.40
N ARG A 5 55.79 41.43 20.79
CA ARG A 5 54.43 40.94 21.03
C ARG A 5 54.29 39.55 20.42
N LEU A 6 54.32 38.52 21.27
CA LEU A 6 54.03 37.14 20.88
C LEU A 6 52.56 37.06 20.42
N GLY A 7 52.35 36.79 19.12
CA GLY A 7 51.03 36.60 18.54
C GLY A 7 50.38 35.34 19.10
N LYS A 8 49.22 35.50 19.73
CA LYS A 8 48.39 34.39 20.23
C LYS A 8 47.89 33.57 19.03
N PRO A 9 48.13 32.24 18.97
CA PRO A 9 47.57 31.42 17.89
C PRO A 9 46.05 31.48 17.99
N ALA A 10 45.39 31.82 16.87
CA ALA A 10 43.94 31.79 16.77
C ALA A 10 43.49 30.34 16.97
N GLY A 11 42.92 30.05 18.14
CA GLY A 11 42.35 28.75 18.45
C GLY A 11 41.29 28.36 17.42
N HIS A 12 41.31 27.09 17.03
CA HIS A 12 40.34 26.49 16.13
C HIS A 12 38.91 26.76 16.62
N ARG A 13 38.18 27.60 15.89
CA ARG A 13 36.75 27.83 16.14
C ARG A 13 36.00 26.61 15.59
N PRO A 14 35.17 25.91 16.38
CA PRO A 14 34.35 24.82 15.86
C PRO A 14 33.41 25.34 14.78
N MET A 15 33.33 24.62 13.65
CA MET A 15 32.38 24.93 12.57
C MET A 15 30.96 24.77 13.12
N SER A 16 30.24 25.88 13.23
CA SER A 16 28.91 25.97 13.86
C SER A 16 27.76 25.94 12.85
N ASP A 17 28.04 25.84 11.55
CA ASP A 17 27.01 25.76 10.51
C ASP A 17 26.76 24.31 10.13
N ILE A 18 25.60 23.80 10.51
CA ILE A 18 25.10 22.51 10.04
C ILE A 18 24.43 22.74 8.67
N ASN A 19 24.62 21.81 7.74
CA ASN A 19 23.92 21.82 6.46
C ASN A 19 22.42 21.53 6.68
N VAL A 20 21.62 22.58 6.84
CA VAL A 20 20.18 22.49 7.08
C VAL A 20 19.40 22.00 5.86
N THR A 21 19.80 22.37 4.64
CA THR A 21 19.06 22.03 3.42
C THR A 21 18.99 20.52 3.16
N PRO A 22 20.10 19.76 3.25
CA PRO A 22 20.03 18.30 3.13
C PRO A 22 19.29 17.63 4.29
N LEU A 23 19.35 18.20 5.50
CA LEU A 23 18.65 17.65 6.66
C LEU A 23 17.13 17.73 6.48
N VAL A 24 16.63 18.87 6.01
CA VAL A 24 15.20 19.10 5.77
C VAL A 24 14.67 18.23 4.63
N ASP A 25 15.48 17.97 3.59
CA ASP A 25 15.12 17.06 2.48
C ASP A 25 14.84 15.63 2.99
N VAL A 26 15.76 15.08 3.79
CA VAL A 26 15.58 13.75 4.41
C VAL A 26 14.34 13.72 5.30
N MET A 27 14.12 14.76 6.10
CA MET A 27 12.93 14.84 6.97
C MET A 27 11.62 14.92 6.16
N LEU A 28 11.59 15.69 5.06
CA LEU A 28 10.44 15.80 4.17
C LEU A 28 10.13 14.48 3.48
N VAL A 29 11.15 13.76 3.01
CA VAL A 29 11.00 12.43 2.41
C VAL A 29 10.34 11.46 3.41
N LEU A 30 10.81 11.44 4.67
CA LEU A 30 10.21 10.59 5.70
C LEU A 30 8.73 10.93 5.97
N LEU A 31 8.39 12.23 5.97
CA LEU A 31 7.00 12.68 6.14
C LEU A 31 6.11 12.21 4.98
N VAL A 32 6.58 12.33 3.74
CA VAL A 32 5.84 11.88 2.55
C VAL A 32 5.62 10.37 2.59
N ILE A 33 6.64 9.58 2.99
CA ILE A 33 6.49 8.12 3.13
C ILE A 33 5.36 7.78 4.11
N PHE A 34 5.31 8.45 5.26
CA PHE A 34 4.24 8.21 6.24
C PHE A 34 2.85 8.58 5.72
N ILE A 35 2.72 9.70 4.99
CA ILE A 35 1.47 10.11 4.35
C ILE A 35 0.99 9.04 3.34
N LEU A 36 1.91 8.52 2.53
CA LEU A 36 1.59 7.49 1.53
C LEU A 36 1.28 6.12 2.14
N ALA A 37 1.89 5.77 3.28
CA ALA A 37 1.67 4.49 3.94
C ALA A 37 0.33 4.43 4.71
N ALA A 38 -0.16 5.56 5.24
CA ALA A 38 -1.42 5.62 5.98
C ALA A 38 -2.65 5.00 5.26
N PRO A 39 -2.93 5.32 3.97
CA PRO A 39 -4.08 4.74 3.27
C PRO A 39 -3.98 3.23 3.02
N LEU A 40 -2.77 2.64 3.06
CA LEU A 40 -2.58 1.20 2.82
C LEU A 40 -3.18 0.34 3.94
N MET A 41 -3.29 0.87 5.17
CA MET A 41 -3.87 0.15 6.31
C MET A 41 -5.40 -0.02 6.23
N ALA A 42 -6.08 0.65 5.28
CA ALA A 42 -7.53 0.68 5.19
C ALA A 42 -8.15 -0.32 4.19
N SER A 43 -7.35 -1.08 3.43
CA SER A 43 -7.88 -1.96 2.37
C SER A 43 -8.25 -3.36 2.87
N ARG A 44 -9.38 -3.48 3.58
CA ARG A 44 -10.08 -4.77 3.67
C ARG A 44 -11.07 -4.83 2.51
N LEU A 45 -10.69 -5.46 1.40
CA LEU A 45 -11.67 -5.83 0.38
C LEU A 45 -12.66 -6.80 1.03
N ALA A 46 -13.86 -6.31 1.34
CA ALA A 46 -14.97 -7.15 1.76
C ALA A 46 -15.42 -7.97 0.54
N LEU A 47 -14.83 -9.16 0.39
CA LEU A 47 -15.26 -10.14 -0.61
C LEU A 47 -16.46 -10.88 -0.03
N GLU A 48 -17.66 -10.50 -0.48
CA GLU A 48 -18.83 -11.34 -0.29
C GLU A 48 -18.78 -12.47 -1.32
N LEU A 49 -18.63 -13.71 -0.84
CA LEU A 49 -18.70 -14.89 -1.69
C LEU A 49 -20.19 -15.24 -1.87
N PRO A 50 -20.71 -15.29 -3.11
CA PRO A 50 -22.08 -15.71 -3.34
C PRO A 50 -22.23 -17.17 -2.88
N GLN A 51 -23.18 -17.43 -1.99
CA GLN A 51 -23.52 -18.80 -1.63
C GLN A 51 -24.28 -19.41 -2.80
N VAL A 52 -23.67 -20.40 -3.44
CA VAL A 52 -24.39 -21.26 -4.37
C VAL A 52 -25.36 -22.07 -3.51
N GLU A 53 -26.65 -21.77 -3.59
CA GLU A 53 -27.67 -22.75 -3.24
C GLU A 53 -27.36 -23.96 -4.14
N ALA A 54 -26.72 -24.97 -3.56
CA ALA A 54 -26.72 -26.29 -4.16
C ALA A 54 -28.19 -26.61 -4.33
N ALA A 55 -28.70 -26.46 -5.56
CA ALA A 55 -30.05 -26.88 -5.92
C ALA A 55 -30.18 -28.25 -5.30
N ALA A 56 -31.00 -28.36 -4.25
CA ALA A 56 -31.09 -29.54 -3.43
C ALA A 56 -31.30 -30.66 -4.42
N THR A 57 -30.23 -31.43 -4.65
CA THR A 57 -30.18 -32.43 -5.70
C THR A 57 -31.40 -33.27 -5.38
N ALA A 58 -32.32 -33.33 -6.34
CA ALA A 58 -33.57 -34.04 -6.21
C ALA A 58 -33.32 -35.32 -5.43
N ALA A 59 -34.20 -35.61 -4.47
CA ALA A 59 -34.12 -36.78 -3.61
C ALA A 59 -33.59 -38.00 -4.41
N PRO A 60 -32.70 -38.84 -3.85
CA PRO A 60 -32.02 -39.92 -4.57
C PRO A 60 -32.94 -40.86 -5.39
N ASP A 61 -34.26 -40.84 -5.11
CA ASP A 61 -35.30 -41.66 -5.73
C ASP A 61 -36.33 -40.88 -6.58
N ALA A 62 -36.11 -39.60 -6.88
CA ALA A 62 -36.94 -38.91 -7.87
C ALA A 62 -36.49 -39.36 -9.27
N PRO A 63 -37.35 -40.02 -10.07
CA PRO A 63 -36.98 -40.37 -11.44
C PRO A 63 -36.60 -39.07 -12.16
N ALA A 64 -35.38 -39.03 -12.70
CA ALA A 64 -34.90 -37.88 -13.45
C ALA A 64 -35.94 -37.57 -14.54
N ALA A 65 -36.66 -36.46 -14.38
CA ALA A 65 -37.66 -36.04 -15.34
C ALA A 65 -36.93 -35.71 -16.64
N PHE A 66 -36.94 -36.66 -17.57
CA PHE A 66 -36.30 -36.50 -18.86
C PHE A 66 -37.16 -35.57 -19.69
N VAL A 67 -36.71 -34.32 -19.85
CA VAL A 67 -37.38 -33.34 -20.71
C VAL A 67 -36.78 -33.48 -22.10
N ALA A 68 -37.51 -34.15 -22.99
CA ALA A 68 -37.17 -34.22 -24.41
C ALA A 68 -37.64 -32.94 -25.10
N LEU A 69 -36.69 -32.14 -25.56
CA LEU A 69 -36.94 -30.99 -26.43
C LEU A 69 -36.65 -31.42 -27.87
N SER A 70 -37.68 -31.45 -28.71
CA SER A 70 -37.53 -31.64 -30.15
C SER A 70 -37.81 -30.31 -30.84
N MET A 71 -36.96 -29.94 -31.79
CA MET A 71 -37.17 -28.79 -32.66
C MET A 71 -37.72 -29.28 -34.00
N ASP A 72 -38.80 -28.67 -34.47
CA ASP A 72 -39.32 -28.92 -35.82
C ASP A 72 -38.44 -28.24 -36.90
N ALA A 73 -38.67 -28.56 -38.17
CA ALA A 73 -37.89 -27.99 -39.28
C ALA A 73 -38.12 -26.47 -39.46
N GLN A 74 -39.06 -25.89 -38.72
CA GLN A 74 -39.43 -24.49 -38.69
C GLN A 74 -38.80 -23.77 -37.48
N GLY A 75 -37.99 -24.49 -36.68
CA GLY A 75 -37.23 -23.95 -35.56
C GLY A 75 -38.06 -23.66 -34.31
N ARG A 76 -39.17 -24.39 -34.11
CA ARG A 76 -39.98 -24.34 -32.88
C ARG A 76 -39.93 -25.64 -32.10
#